data_AF-A0A962I0A9-F1
#
_entry.id   AF-A0A962I0A9-F1
#
_cell.length_a   1.000
_cell.length_b   1.000
_cell.length_c   1.000
_cell.angle_alpha   90.00
_cell.angle_beta   90.00
_cell.angle_gamma   90.00
#
_symmetry.space_group_name_H-M   'P 1'
#
loop_
_entity.id
_entity.type
_entity.pdbx_description
1 polymer ?
#
loop_
_entity_poly.entity_id
_entity_poly.type
_entity_poly.pdbx_seq_one_letter_code
_entity_poly.pdbx_strand_id
1 'polypeptide(L)'
;MSPSDPESRPDRATDHPWHEWAEAVQQSLSSTRPSQDLSRTQTLVLGLTGLLLIALLFPVYDHYLRRELRARDAAESLRRVAQEANKELQKLEAANQEQAQRLAARQRRERIRAVRVTGVIDGEEAVAIVVLGNASTDEAADTICTQAERQLRRSLSGQLLKVQRARGNQPAEDAGWVECR
;
A
#
# COMPACT_ATOMS: atom_id res chain seq x y z
N MET A 1 12.06 21.76 51.35
CA MET A 1 10.71 21.93 50.77
C MET A 1 10.25 20.57 50.28
N SER A 2 9.04 20.20 50.70
CA SER A 2 8.25 19.03 50.32
C SER A 2 7.91 19.01 48.81
N PRO A 3 7.09 18.04 48.35
CA PRO A 3 7.37 16.62 48.23
C PRO A 3 7.09 16.15 46.79
N SER A 4 7.61 15.00 46.40
CA SER A 4 7.23 14.35 45.14
C SER A 4 5.92 13.58 45.34
N ASP A 5 4.86 14.00 44.64
CA ASP A 5 3.56 13.32 44.59
C ASP A 5 3.69 11.91 43.97
N PRO A 6 3.19 10.85 44.63
CA PRO A 6 2.89 9.59 43.95
C PRO A 6 1.51 9.70 43.27
N GLU A 7 1.57 9.69 41.93
CA GLU A 7 0.42 9.61 41.04
C GLU A 7 -0.51 8.45 41.43
N SER A 8 -1.74 8.82 41.76
CA SER A 8 -2.85 7.98 42.16
C SER A 8 -3.27 7.07 41.01
N ARG A 9 -2.91 5.79 41.11
CA ARG A 9 -3.59 4.70 40.38
C ARG A 9 -5.03 4.64 40.88
N PRO A 10 -6.05 4.79 40.02
CA PRO A 10 -7.36 4.29 40.39
C PRO A 10 -7.28 2.77 40.38
N ASP A 11 -7.29 2.17 41.57
CA ASP A 11 -7.72 0.79 41.77
C ASP A 11 -9.14 0.67 41.25
N ARG A 12 -9.25 0.45 39.94
CA ARG A 12 -10.48 0.01 39.31
C ARG A 12 -10.62 -1.45 39.72
N ALA A 13 -11.12 -1.65 40.94
CA ALA A 13 -11.86 -2.86 41.27
C ALA A 13 -12.91 -2.98 40.16
N THR A 14 -12.62 -3.83 39.19
CA THR A 14 -13.58 -4.27 38.21
C THR A 14 -14.65 -5.00 38.99
N ASP A 15 -15.68 -4.26 39.41
CA ASP A 15 -16.98 -4.78 39.78
C ASP A 15 -17.52 -5.49 38.54
N HIS A 16 -17.03 -6.70 38.34
CA HIS A 16 -17.42 -7.55 37.26
C HIS A 16 -18.89 -7.92 37.55
N PRO A 17 -19.83 -7.63 36.63
CA PRO A 17 -21.26 -7.87 36.81
C PRO A 17 -21.59 -9.35 37.09
N TRP A 18 -20.63 -10.24 36.90
CA TRP A 18 -20.71 -11.66 37.25
C TRP A 18 -20.80 -11.92 38.76
N HIS A 19 -20.27 -11.04 39.63
CA HIS A 19 -20.32 -11.23 41.08
C HIS A 19 -21.73 -10.98 41.65
N GLU A 20 -22.45 -9.97 41.16
CA GLU A 20 -23.85 -9.73 41.54
C GLU A 20 -24.77 -10.88 41.10
N TRP A 21 -24.55 -11.42 39.90
CA TRP A 21 -25.27 -12.60 39.43
C TRP A 21 -24.94 -13.86 40.26
N ALA A 22 -23.68 -14.03 40.68
CA ALA A 22 -23.28 -15.16 41.51
C ALA A 22 -23.95 -15.12 42.90
N GLU A 23 -24.00 -13.94 43.53
CA GLU A 23 -24.68 -13.77 44.82
C GLU A 23 -26.20 -13.93 44.71
N ALA A 24 -26.82 -13.41 43.65
CA ALA A 24 -28.26 -13.57 43.41
C ALA A 24 -28.65 -15.03 43.15
N VAL A 25 -27.84 -15.78 42.39
CA VAL A 25 -28.04 -17.22 42.18
C VAL A 25 -27.87 -17.99 43.48
N GLN A 26 -26.87 -17.64 44.30
CA GLN A 26 -26.59 -18.31 45.57
C GLN A 26 -27.66 -18.03 46.65
N GLN A 27 -28.27 -16.84 46.64
CA GLN A 27 -29.45 -16.53 47.46
C GLN A 27 -30.71 -17.26 46.97
N SER A 28 -30.91 -17.43 45.67
CA SER A 28 -32.04 -18.23 45.15
C SER A 28 -31.91 -19.72 45.50
N LEU A 29 -30.67 -20.26 45.53
CA LEU A 29 -30.40 -21.65 45.87
C LEU A 29 -30.56 -21.94 47.37
N SER A 30 -30.28 -20.97 48.24
CA SER A 30 -30.39 -21.12 49.70
C SER A 30 -31.81 -20.89 50.24
N SER A 31 -32.67 -20.18 49.52
CA SER A 31 -34.09 -19.99 49.88
C SER A 31 -34.98 -21.19 49.51
N THR A 32 -34.48 -22.09 48.64
CA THR A 32 -35.18 -23.35 48.33
C THR A 32 -34.80 -24.40 49.36
N ARG A 33 -35.32 -24.31 50.59
CA ARG A 33 -35.38 -25.48 51.49
C ARG A 33 -36.45 -26.42 50.93
N PRO A 34 -36.10 -27.58 50.34
CA PRO A 34 -37.12 -28.56 50.04
C PRO A 34 -37.73 -28.98 51.38
N SER A 35 -39.05 -28.79 51.53
CA SER A 35 -39.82 -29.52 52.52
C SER A 35 -39.50 -31.00 52.30
N GLN A 36 -38.79 -31.61 53.26
CA GLN A 36 -38.36 -33.00 53.20
C GLN A 36 -39.56 -33.90 53.43
N ASP A 37 -40.32 -34.12 52.36
CA ASP A 37 -41.20 -35.28 52.19
C ASP A 37 -41.36 -35.59 50.69
N LEU A 38 -40.24 -35.54 49.94
CA LEU A 38 -40.20 -36.05 48.58
C LEU A 38 -39.73 -37.51 48.59
N SER A 39 -40.61 -38.40 48.15
CA SER A 39 -40.30 -39.82 47.96
C SER A 39 -39.03 -40.00 47.10
N ARG A 40 -38.25 -41.04 47.37
CA ARG A 40 -36.99 -41.40 46.67
C ARG A 40 -37.12 -41.45 45.14
N THR A 41 -38.35 -41.66 44.65
CA THR A 41 -38.75 -41.62 43.24
C THR A 41 -38.72 -40.22 42.63
N GLN A 42 -39.10 -39.17 43.35
CA GLN A 42 -39.16 -37.82 42.80
C GLN A 42 -37.76 -37.19 42.64
N THR A 43 -36.83 -37.47 43.53
CA THR A 43 -35.43 -37.01 43.39
C THR A 43 -34.74 -37.68 42.21
N LEU A 44 -35.00 -38.97 41.97
CA LEU A 44 -34.52 -39.69 40.78
C LEU A 44 -35.11 -39.12 39.49
N VAL A 45 -36.42 -38.85 39.47
CA VAL A 45 -37.09 -38.26 38.29
C VAL A 45 -36.57 -36.85 38.01
N LEU A 46 -36.41 -35.99 39.02
CA LEU A 46 -35.86 -34.64 38.85
C LEU A 46 -34.42 -34.68 38.33
N GLY A 47 -33.57 -35.55 38.88
CA GLY A 47 -32.20 -35.72 38.41
C GLY A 47 -32.12 -36.24 36.97
N LEU A 48 -32.94 -37.24 36.63
CA LEU A 48 -33.01 -37.80 35.28
C LEU A 48 -33.52 -36.75 34.27
N THR A 49 -34.53 -35.96 34.65
CA THR A 49 -35.09 -34.91 33.81
C THR A 49 -34.06 -33.82 33.56
N GLY A 50 -33.34 -33.37 34.59
CA GLY A 50 -32.25 -32.39 34.44
C GLY A 50 -31.12 -32.89 33.53
N LEU A 51 -30.70 -34.15 33.70
CA LEU A 51 -29.66 -34.76 32.86
C LEU A 51 -30.12 -34.90 31.40
N LEU A 52 -31.36 -35.29 31.18
CA LEU A 52 -31.94 -35.42 29.84
C LEU A 52 -32.07 -34.05 29.16
N LEU A 53 -32.42 -33.01 29.91
CA LEU A 53 -32.52 -31.64 29.42
C LEU A 53 -31.15 -31.07 29.02
N ILE A 54 -30.10 -31.33 29.83
CA ILE A 54 -28.71 -30.99 29.49
C ILE A 54 -28.26 -31.76 28.25
N ALA A 55 -28.52 -33.07 28.18
CA ALA A 55 -28.14 -33.90 27.04
C ALA A 55 -28.82 -33.45 25.72
N LEU A 56 -30.01 -32.85 25.80
CA LEU A 56 -30.73 -32.31 24.65
C LEU A 56 -30.27 -30.90 24.26
N LEU A 57 -29.98 -30.03 25.23
CA LEU A 57 -29.51 -28.66 24.97
C LEU A 57 -28.05 -28.60 24.51
N PHE A 58 -27.19 -29.49 25.04
CA PHE A 58 -25.77 -29.51 24.74
C PHE A 58 -25.43 -29.62 23.25
N PRO A 59 -26.01 -30.55 22.45
CA PRO A 59 -25.69 -30.64 21.02
C PRO A 59 -26.11 -29.39 20.24
N VAL A 60 -27.21 -28.72 20.63
CA VAL A 60 -27.65 -27.48 19.99
C VAL A 60 -26.66 -26.35 20.28
N TYR A 61 -26.24 -26.23 21.54
CA TYR A 61 -25.27 -25.24 21.99
C TYR A 61 -23.89 -25.43 21.34
N ASP A 62 -23.40 -26.67 21.31
CA ASP A 62 -22.14 -27.04 20.64
C ASP A 62 -22.20 -26.74 19.14
N HIS A 63 -23.33 -27.02 18.48
CA HIS A 63 -23.48 -26.74 17.06
C HIS A 63 -23.49 -25.23 16.75
N TYR A 64 -24.11 -24.42 17.62
CA TYR A 64 -24.10 -22.96 17.52
C TYR A 64 -22.69 -22.38 17.73
N LEU A 65 -21.99 -22.80 18.79
CA LEU A 65 -20.61 -22.34 19.05
C LEU A 65 -19.65 -22.69 17.91
N ARG A 66 -19.74 -23.91 17.36
CA ARG A 66 -18.87 -24.33 16.25
C ARG A 66 -19.09 -23.51 14.99
N ARG A 67 -20.29 -23.00 14.74
CA ARG A 67 -20.56 -22.11 13.58
C ARG A 67 -19.89 -20.75 13.77
N GLU A 68 -20.01 -20.18 14.96
CA GLU A 68 -19.44 -18.87 15.26
C GLU A 68 -17.90 -18.90 15.26
N LEU A 69 -17.30 -19.94 15.83
CA LEU A 69 -15.84 -20.11 15.81
C LEU A 69 -15.29 -20.30 14.39
N ARG A 70 -15.96 -21.12 13.56
CA ARG A 70 -15.56 -21.28 12.15
C ARG A 70 -15.65 -19.98 11.35
N ALA A 71 -16.66 -19.14 11.62
CA ALA A 71 -16.78 -17.84 10.96
C ALA A 71 -15.62 -16.90 11.32
N ARG A 72 -15.17 -16.92 12.59
CA ARG A 72 -14.01 -16.13 13.04
C ARG A 72 -12.70 -16.64 12.45
N ASP A 73 -12.46 -17.94 12.49
CA ASP A 73 -11.24 -18.57 11.95
C ASP A 73 -11.15 -18.37 10.42
N ALA A 74 -12.28 -18.47 9.72
CA ALA A 74 -12.37 -18.17 8.29
C ALA A 74 -12.03 -16.70 8.01
N ALA A 75 -12.58 -15.76 8.77
CA ALA A 75 -12.29 -14.34 8.61
C ALA A 75 -10.81 -14.02 8.84
N GLU A 76 -10.17 -14.66 9.82
CA GLU A 76 -8.75 -14.44 10.12
C GLU A 76 -7.84 -15.03 9.02
N SER A 77 -8.13 -16.24 8.55
CA SER A 77 -7.39 -16.86 7.44
C SER A 77 -7.50 -16.04 6.13
N LEU A 78 -8.70 -15.55 5.80
CA LEU A 78 -8.92 -14.69 4.64
C LEU A 78 -8.16 -13.37 4.75
N ARG A 79 -8.07 -12.78 5.95
CA ARG A 79 -7.27 -11.57 6.18
C ARG A 79 -5.78 -11.82 5.94
N ARG A 80 -5.24 -12.95 6.38
CA ARG A 80 -3.83 -13.31 6.14
C ARG A 80 -3.54 -13.50 4.65
N VAL A 81 -4.39 -14.25 3.96
CA VAL A 81 -4.29 -14.45 2.50
C VAL A 81 -4.41 -13.12 1.75
N ALA A 82 -5.36 -12.26 2.13
CA ALA A 82 -5.51 -10.94 1.52
C ALA A 82 -4.28 -10.04 1.77
N GLN A 83 -3.67 -10.10 2.95
CA GLN A 83 -2.46 -9.35 3.26
C GLN A 83 -1.26 -9.86 2.45
N GLU A 84 -1.12 -11.17 2.31
CA GLU A 84 -0.05 -11.78 1.50
C GLU A 84 -0.24 -11.45 0.02
N ALA A 85 -1.45 -11.61 -0.51
CA ALA A 85 -1.78 -11.26 -1.89
C ALA A 85 -1.53 -9.76 -2.18
N ASN A 86 -1.92 -8.87 -1.28
CA ASN A 86 -1.65 -7.44 -1.43
C ASN A 86 -0.14 -7.13 -1.43
N LYS A 87 0.65 -7.80 -0.58
CA LYS A 87 2.12 -7.62 -0.56
C LYS A 87 2.75 -8.10 -1.87
N GLU A 88 2.26 -9.20 -2.43
CA GLU A 88 2.74 -9.70 -3.72
C GLU A 88 2.37 -8.78 -4.87
N LEU A 89 1.11 -8.31 -4.91
CA LEU A 89 0.67 -7.33 -5.90
C LEU A 89 1.50 -6.05 -5.85
N GLN A 90 1.76 -5.50 -4.66
CA GLN A 90 2.61 -4.31 -4.50
C GLN A 90 4.04 -4.54 -5.02
N LYS A 91 4.62 -5.73 -4.77
CA LYS A 91 5.95 -6.08 -5.29
C LYS A 91 5.94 -6.18 -6.82
N LEU A 92 4.91 -6.79 -7.40
CA LEU A 92 4.77 -6.90 -8.85
C LEU A 92 4.57 -5.54 -9.51
N GLU A 93 3.75 -4.67 -8.92
CA GLU A 93 3.54 -3.30 -9.38
C GLU A 93 4.84 -2.50 -9.33
N ALA A 94 5.58 -2.55 -8.22
CA ALA A 94 6.86 -1.89 -8.09
C ALA A 94 7.87 -2.39 -9.13
N ALA A 95 7.96 -3.71 -9.33
CA ALA A 95 8.83 -4.32 -10.33
C ALA A 95 8.44 -3.89 -11.77
N ASN A 96 7.14 -3.85 -12.08
CA ASN A 96 6.64 -3.41 -13.38
C ASN A 96 6.92 -1.93 -13.63
N GLN A 97 6.75 -1.07 -12.61
CA GLN A 97 7.07 0.35 -12.71
C GLN A 97 8.57 0.57 -12.93
N GLU A 98 9.43 -0.14 -12.21
CA GLU A 98 10.87 -0.09 -12.44
C GLU A 98 11.24 -0.52 -13.85
N GLN A 99 10.66 -1.60 -14.35
CA GLN A 99 10.89 -2.06 -15.72
C GLN A 99 10.43 -1.03 -16.75
N ALA A 100 9.24 -0.46 -16.57
CA ALA A 100 8.71 0.59 -17.45
C ALA A 100 9.63 1.83 -17.47
N GLN A 101 10.11 2.28 -16.31
CA GLN A 101 11.05 3.39 -16.21
C GLN A 101 12.38 3.07 -16.90
N ARG A 102 12.91 1.86 -16.73
CA ARG A 102 14.16 1.43 -17.40
C ARG A 102 13.99 1.39 -18.92
N LEU A 103 12.87 0.88 -19.41
CA LEU A 103 12.56 0.86 -20.85
C LEU A 103 12.41 2.28 -21.40
N ALA A 104 11.66 3.15 -20.72
CA ALA A 104 11.51 4.55 -21.11
C ALA A 104 12.86 5.28 -21.14
N ALA A 105 13.72 5.06 -20.15
CA ALA A 105 15.07 5.63 -20.10
C ALA A 105 15.96 5.11 -21.24
N ARG A 106 15.89 3.82 -21.58
CA ARG A 106 16.60 3.24 -22.73
C ARG A 106 16.13 3.84 -24.05
N GLN A 107 14.81 3.89 -24.27
CA GLN A 107 14.22 4.49 -25.47
C GLN A 107 14.60 5.97 -25.61
N ARG A 108 14.57 6.74 -24.50
CA ARG A 108 15.03 8.14 -24.52
C ARG A 108 16.49 8.26 -24.94
N ARG A 109 17.38 7.42 -24.40
CA ARG A 109 18.80 7.39 -24.79
C ARG A 109 18.99 7.01 -26.26
N GLU A 110 18.22 6.06 -26.78
CA GLU A 110 18.26 5.67 -28.19
C GLU A 110 17.82 6.80 -29.11
N ARG A 111 16.74 7.52 -28.76
CA ARG A 111 16.29 8.70 -29.51
C ARG A 111 17.37 9.78 -29.57
N ILE A 112 17.99 10.11 -28.43
CA ILE A 112 19.05 11.13 -28.36
C ILE A 112 20.29 10.70 -29.16
N ARG A 113 20.66 9.41 -29.14
CA ARG A 113 21.82 8.89 -29.90
C ARG A 113 21.67 9.03 -31.42
N ALA A 114 20.44 9.04 -31.92
CA ALA A 114 20.16 9.26 -33.34
C ALA A 114 20.35 10.73 -33.76
N VAL A 115 20.47 11.66 -32.81
CA VAL A 115 20.61 13.09 -33.10
C VAL A 115 22.00 13.42 -33.64
N ARG A 116 22.02 14.08 -34.79
CA ARG A 116 23.25 14.48 -35.49
C ARG A 116 23.15 15.92 -35.97
N VAL A 117 24.15 16.74 -35.62
CA VAL A 117 24.32 18.08 -36.20
C VAL A 117 25.03 17.92 -37.54
N THR A 118 24.37 18.28 -38.63
CA THR A 118 24.88 18.15 -40.01
C THR A 118 25.62 19.39 -40.49
N GLY A 119 25.35 20.53 -39.88
CA GLY A 119 26.07 21.77 -40.18
C GLY A 119 25.78 22.83 -39.12
N VAL A 120 26.69 23.79 -39.01
CA VAL A 120 26.52 24.97 -38.17
C VAL A 120 26.90 26.19 -38.98
N ILE A 121 26.08 27.23 -38.87
CA ILE A 121 26.30 28.54 -39.46
C ILE A 121 26.69 29.46 -38.32
N ASP A 122 27.90 30.02 -38.39
CA ASP A 122 28.38 31.02 -37.43
C ASP A 122 27.90 32.40 -37.88
N GLY A 123 27.33 33.16 -36.95
CA GLY A 123 26.71 34.47 -37.17
C GLY A 123 26.47 35.18 -35.84
N GLU A 124 25.76 36.30 -35.87
CA GLU A 124 25.36 37.01 -34.63
C GLU A 124 24.54 36.07 -33.71
N GLU A 125 23.68 35.26 -34.32
CA GLU A 125 23.04 34.11 -33.71
C GLU A 125 23.53 32.84 -34.42
N ALA A 126 24.21 31.95 -33.71
CA ALA A 126 24.65 30.68 -34.29
C ALA A 126 23.43 29.81 -34.62
N VAL A 127 23.46 29.18 -35.80
CA VAL A 127 22.37 28.30 -36.26
C VAL A 127 22.91 26.89 -36.48
N ALA A 128 22.38 25.91 -35.76
CA ALA A 128 22.70 24.50 -35.94
C ALA A 128 21.61 23.79 -36.77
N ILE A 129 22.04 23.11 -37.83
CA ILE A 129 21.17 22.27 -38.66
C ILE A 129 21.29 20.83 -38.15
N VAL A 130 20.18 20.25 -37.70
CA VAL A 130 20.16 19.01 -36.91
C VAL A 130 19.17 18.00 -37.47
N VAL A 131 19.63 16.76 -37.61
CA VAL A 131 18.78 15.58 -37.81
C VAL A 131 18.31 15.11 -36.42
N LEU A 132 17.09 15.48 -36.03
CA LEU A 132 16.52 15.17 -34.71
C LEU A 132 15.93 13.76 -34.61
N GLY A 133 15.54 13.15 -35.74
CA GLY A 133 14.80 11.89 -35.74
C GLY A 133 13.49 12.03 -34.94
N ASN A 134 13.34 11.18 -33.90
CA ASN A 134 12.18 11.19 -33.00
C ASN A 134 12.44 11.93 -31.67
N ALA A 135 13.62 12.52 -31.47
CA ALA A 135 13.93 13.29 -30.26
C ALA A 135 13.35 14.71 -30.35
N SER A 136 12.97 15.29 -29.21
CA SER A 136 12.71 16.73 -29.13
C SER A 136 14.03 17.51 -29.06
N THR A 137 13.98 18.81 -29.40
CA THR A 137 15.11 19.73 -29.26
C THR A 137 15.59 19.81 -27.81
N ASP A 138 14.65 19.90 -26.86
CA ASP A 138 14.95 19.96 -25.42
C ASP A 138 15.57 18.66 -24.90
N GLU A 139 15.08 17.50 -25.35
CA GLU A 139 15.65 16.20 -24.97
C GLU A 139 17.11 16.05 -25.41
N ALA A 140 17.48 16.70 -26.52
CA ALA A 140 18.78 16.57 -27.18
C ALA A 140 19.69 17.80 -27.01
N ALA A 141 19.29 18.80 -26.22
CA ALA A 141 19.98 20.08 -26.06
C ALA A 141 21.49 19.93 -25.84
N ASP A 142 21.89 19.19 -24.80
CA ASP A 142 23.30 18.95 -24.45
C ASP A 142 24.08 18.31 -25.61
N THR A 143 23.43 17.39 -26.31
CA THR A 143 24.02 16.67 -27.45
C THR A 143 24.19 17.59 -28.66
N ILE A 144 23.22 18.46 -28.91
CA ILE A 144 23.27 19.47 -29.98
C ILE A 144 24.38 20.48 -29.68
N CYS A 145 24.41 21.05 -28.47
CA CYS A 145 25.43 22.01 -28.05
C CYS A 145 26.83 21.42 -28.16
N THR A 146 27.06 20.23 -27.60
CA THR A 146 28.38 19.55 -27.66
C THR A 146 28.81 19.24 -29.09
N GLN A 147 27.88 18.90 -29.99
CA GLN A 147 28.20 18.67 -31.41
C GLN A 147 28.46 19.98 -32.16
N ALA A 148 27.70 21.04 -31.87
CA ALA A 148 27.85 22.35 -32.47
C ALA A 148 29.17 23.02 -32.06
N GLU A 149 29.54 22.95 -30.77
CA GLU A 149 30.83 23.43 -30.25
C GLU A 149 32.01 22.79 -30.98
N ARG A 150 31.94 21.48 -31.22
CA ARG A 150 32.98 20.75 -31.97
C ARG A 150 33.10 21.21 -33.42
N GLN A 151 32.01 21.59 -34.07
CA GLN A 151 32.02 22.10 -35.44
C GLN A 151 32.49 23.56 -35.50
N LEU A 152 32.02 24.40 -34.59
CA LEU A 152 32.41 25.81 -34.48
C LEU A 152 33.81 26.02 -33.89
N ARG A 153 34.37 24.99 -33.24
CA ARG A 153 35.67 25.03 -32.53
C ARG A 153 35.77 26.10 -31.45
N ARG A 154 34.63 26.48 -30.86
CA ARG A 154 34.52 27.41 -29.72
C ARG A 154 33.45 26.94 -28.75
N SER A 155 33.55 27.38 -27.50
CA SER A 155 32.52 27.13 -26.48
C SER A 155 31.24 27.91 -26.80
N LEU A 156 30.09 27.29 -26.53
CA LEU A 156 28.76 27.86 -26.65
C LEU A 156 28.07 28.01 -25.28
N SER A 157 28.75 27.71 -24.16
CA SER A 157 28.17 27.82 -22.82
C SER A 157 27.63 29.24 -22.55
N GLY A 158 26.40 29.32 -22.06
CA GLY A 158 25.64 30.54 -21.82
C GLY A 158 25.04 31.20 -23.07
N GLN A 159 25.17 30.58 -24.26
CA GLN A 159 24.64 31.12 -25.52
C GLN A 159 23.34 30.43 -25.94
N LEU A 160 22.48 31.20 -26.62
CA LEU A 160 21.31 30.67 -27.31
C LEU A 160 21.71 30.23 -28.72
N LEU A 161 21.42 28.97 -29.02
CA LEU A 161 21.65 28.36 -30.31
C LEU A 161 20.31 28.15 -31.02
N LYS A 162 20.17 28.71 -32.23
CA LYS A 162 19.00 28.44 -33.06
C LYS A 162 19.12 27.05 -33.65
N VAL A 163 18.08 26.24 -33.54
CA VAL A 163 18.06 24.88 -34.06
C VAL A 163 17.12 24.78 -35.24
N GLN A 164 17.64 24.32 -36.37
CA GLN A 164 16.83 23.99 -37.54
C GLN A 164 16.84 22.49 -37.79
N ARG A 165 15.68 21.91 -38.08
CA ARG A 165 15.53 20.49 -38.43
C ARG A 165 15.92 20.27 -39.88
N ALA A 166 16.90 19.40 -40.10
CA ALA A 166 17.27 18.93 -41.43
C ALA A 166 16.15 18.08 -42.05
N ARG A 167 15.80 18.34 -43.32
CA ARG A 167 14.74 17.64 -44.06
C ARG A 167 15.24 17.03 -45.38
N GLY A 168 16.44 16.45 -45.35
CA GLY A 168 17.08 15.89 -46.55
C GLY A 168 17.29 16.96 -47.62
N ASN A 169 16.62 16.82 -48.77
CA ASN A 169 16.71 17.77 -49.89
C ASN A 169 15.71 18.93 -49.81
N GLN A 170 14.92 19.02 -48.73
CA GLN A 170 14.00 20.15 -48.50
C GLN A 170 14.68 21.23 -47.64
N PRO A 171 14.20 22.48 -47.71
CA PRO A 171 14.66 23.54 -46.80
C PRO A 171 14.54 23.10 -45.34
N ALA A 172 15.52 23.51 -44.53
CA ALA A 172 15.49 23.24 -43.10
C ALA A 172 14.35 24.02 -42.44
N GLU A 173 13.72 23.41 -41.45
CA GLU A 173 12.56 23.97 -40.74
C GLU A 173 12.99 24.46 -39.35
N ASP A 174 12.43 25.57 -38.87
CA ASP A 174 12.73 26.05 -37.53
C ASP A 174 12.25 25.04 -36.48
N ALA A 175 13.17 24.57 -35.64
CA ALA A 175 12.88 23.63 -34.57
C ALA A 175 12.92 24.29 -33.19
N GLY A 176 13.19 25.60 -33.12
CA GLY A 176 13.24 26.37 -31.88
C GLY A 176 14.66 26.73 -31.44
N TRP A 177 14.81 26.98 -30.15
CA TRP A 177 16.03 27.50 -29.54
C TRP A 177 16.50 26.58 -28.42
N VAL A 178 17.82 26.46 -28.28
CA VAL A 178 18.44 25.70 -27.20
C VAL A 178 19.43 26.61 -26.49
N GLU A 179 19.33 26.69 -25.16
CA GLU A 179 20.35 27.32 -24.32
C GLU A 179 21.46 26.29 -24.05
N CYS A 180 22.68 26.59 -24.47
CA CYS A 180 23.83 25.75 -24.18
C CYS A 180 24.38 26.08 -22.79
N ARG A 181 24.49 25.08 -21.92
CA ARG A 181 24.97 25.24 -20.53
C ARG A 181 26.31 24.57 -20.35
#